data_AF-A0A940VJ26-F1
#
_entry.id   AF-A0A940VJ26-F1
#
_cell.length_a   1.000
_cell.length_b   1.000
_cell.length_c   1.000
_cell.angle_alpha   90.00
_cell.angle_beta   90.00
_cell.angle_gamma   90.00
#
_symmetry.space_group_name_H-M   'P 1'
#
loop_
_entity.id
_entity.type
_entity.pdbx_description
1 polymer ?
#
loop_
_entity_poly.entity_id
_entity_poly.type
_entity_poly.pdbx_seq_one_letter_code
_entity_poly.pdbx_strand_id
1 'polypeptide(L)'
;MPWIANNQAKSANEIRIAPRQRTRGRFWGLGVLLLVGACTAPGAVVGLRPEYPPVGQLWGYGYEFVQVDSLQPTLRWEAFPRKQDVAVDKEILGNLTTVTYDLQIWLAGDIFPAERIYAKRGLPAALHRIEQPLTPATMYYWTVRARFQINAEPRVTEWGMYEKMLPWQEALRRQFGDMLPNPLYFRFKTPPR
;
A
#
# COMPACT_ATOMS: atom_id res chain seq x y z
N MET A 1 64.17 9.16 16.74
CA MET A 1 64.99 8.50 17.78
C MET A 1 64.14 8.33 19.04
N PRO A 2 64.29 7.23 19.79
CA PRO A 2 63.30 6.14 19.80
C PRO A 2 62.88 5.67 21.21
N TRP A 3 61.89 4.77 21.29
CA TRP A 3 61.78 3.53 22.12
C TRP A 3 60.34 2.97 21.95
N ILE A 4 60.06 1.79 21.35
CA ILE A 4 60.29 0.38 21.78
C ILE A 4 59.58 0.12 23.13
N ALA A 5 58.73 -0.88 23.41
CA ALA A 5 58.45 -2.24 22.90
C ALA A 5 56.96 -2.58 23.26
N ASN A 6 56.21 -3.33 22.44
CA ASN A 6 56.13 -4.79 22.33
C ASN A 6 55.42 -5.49 23.51
N ASN A 7 54.29 -6.18 23.25
CA ASN A 7 54.18 -7.62 23.50
C ASN A 7 52.86 -8.23 23.02
N GLN A 8 53.01 -9.22 22.14
CA GLN A 8 52.04 -10.26 21.82
C GLN A 8 51.93 -11.28 22.96
N ALA A 9 50.71 -11.78 23.20
CA ALA A 9 50.43 -13.17 23.59
C ALA A 9 48.95 -13.45 23.27
N LYS A 10 48.64 -14.13 22.15
CA LYS A 10 48.31 -15.56 22.08
C LYS A 10 47.29 -16.01 23.14
N SER A 11 46.05 -16.19 22.71
CA SER A 11 45.32 -17.45 22.98
C SER A 11 44.32 -17.72 21.86
N ALA A 12 44.54 -18.86 21.21
CA ALA A 12 43.71 -19.42 20.17
C ALA A 12 42.55 -20.19 20.81
N ASN A 13 41.35 -20.07 20.27
CA ASN A 13 40.28 -21.05 20.49
C ASN A 13 39.57 -21.30 19.16
N GLU A 14 40.24 -22.06 18.30
CA GLU A 14 39.61 -22.76 17.17
C GLU A 14 38.73 -23.88 17.74
N ILE A 15 37.42 -23.69 17.75
CA ILE A 15 36.48 -24.80 17.94
C ILE A 15 36.36 -25.52 16.60
N ARG A 16 37.20 -26.55 16.40
CA ARG A 16 37.08 -27.50 15.30
C ARG A 16 35.96 -28.49 15.61
N ILE A 17 34.79 -28.29 14.99
CA ILE A 17 33.72 -29.29 14.97
C ILE A 17 34.03 -30.29 13.86
N ALA A 18 34.35 -31.51 14.25
CA ALA A 18 34.57 -32.62 13.32
C ALA A 18 33.25 -33.10 12.68
N PRO A 19 33.27 -33.56 11.41
CA PRO A 19 32.09 -34.01 10.70
C PRO A 19 31.72 -35.45 11.08
N ARG A 20 30.48 -35.66 11.55
CA ARG A 20 29.94 -37.01 11.81
C ARG A 20 29.28 -37.55 10.53
N GLN A 21 29.94 -38.52 9.89
CA GLN A 21 29.43 -39.22 8.73
C GLN A 21 28.42 -40.34 9.07
N ARG A 22 27.51 -40.55 8.10
CA ARG A 22 26.79 -41.78 7.72
C ARG A 22 25.76 -42.35 8.69
N THR A 23 24.49 -42.23 8.28
CA THR A 23 23.65 -43.41 8.03
C THR A 23 22.88 -43.22 6.72
N ARG A 24 22.95 -44.25 5.87
CA ARG A 24 22.24 -44.36 4.60
C ARG A 24 20.79 -44.76 4.89
N GLY A 25 19.85 -43.87 4.62
CA GLY A 25 18.43 -44.21 4.50
C GLY A 25 17.98 -44.00 3.06
N ARG A 26 17.78 -45.09 2.32
CA ARG A 26 17.08 -45.08 1.04
C ARG A 26 15.63 -44.67 1.31
N PHE A 27 15.20 -43.50 0.85
CA PHE A 27 13.78 -43.17 0.75
C PHE A 27 13.39 -43.03 -0.71
N TRP A 28 12.38 -43.82 -1.05
CA TRP A 28 11.69 -43.88 -2.32
C TRP A 28 10.96 -42.57 -2.61
N GLY A 29 10.70 -42.33 -3.89
CA GLY A 29 10.29 -41.04 -4.42
C GLY A 29 8.90 -40.57 -4.02
N LEU A 30 8.72 -39.26 -4.16
CA LEU A 30 7.49 -38.65 -4.65
C LEU A 30 7.87 -37.26 -5.15
N GLY A 31 7.72 -37.06 -6.47
CA GLY A 31 7.92 -35.77 -7.10
C GLY A 31 6.90 -34.77 -6.55
N VAL A 32 7.36 -33.88 -5.68
CA VAL A 32 6.59 -32.71 -5.27
C VAL A 32 6.72 -31.68 -6.39
N LEU A 33 5.67 -31.58 -7.19
CA LEU A 33 5.48 -30.48 -8.13
C LEU A 33 5.32 -29.19 -7.30
N LEU A 34 6.40 -28.43 -7.13
CA LEU A 34 6.36 -27.10 -6.55
C LEU A 34 5.66 -26.15 -7.53
N LEU A 35 4.33 -26.07 -7.45
CA LEU A 35 3.58 -24.93 -7.94
C LEU A 35 3.95 -23.74 -7.04
N VAL A 36 5.04 -23.06 -7.37
CA VAL A 36 5.34 -21.74 -6.83
C VAL A 36 4.34 -20.78 -7.46
N GLY A 37 3.12 -20.77 -6.92
CA GLY A 37 2.19 -19.67 -7.12
C GLY A 37 2.86 -18.44 -6.54
N ALA A 38 3.48 -17.63 -7.39
CA ALA A 38 3.96 -16.31 -7.03
C ALA A 38 2.74 -15.48 -6.66
N CYS A 39 2.32 -15.56 -5.40
CA CYS A 39 1.42 -14.61 -4.80
C CYS A 39 2.23 -13.32 -4.70
N THR A 40 2.21 -12.52 -5.77
CA THR A 40 2.79 -11.18 -5.76
C THR A 40 2.10 -10.43 -4.63
N ALA A 41 2.85 -10.13 -3.57
CA ALA A 41 2.32 -9.37 -2.46
C ALA A 41 1.66 -8.10 -3.01
N PRO A 42 0.41 -7.79 -2.59
CA PRO A 42 -0.25 -6.56 -3.00
C PRO A 42 0.69 -5.38 -2.79
N GLY A 43 0.77 -4.47 -3.78
CA GLY A 43 1.63 -3.30 -3.70
C GLY A 43 1.42 -2.58 -2.36
N ALA A 44 2.51 -2.14 -1.75
CA ALA A 44 2.46 -1.50 -0.45
C ALA A 44 1.73 -0.13 -0.57
N VAL A 45 0.96 0.22 0.46
CA VAL A 45 0.01 1.35 0.46
C VAL A 45 0.19 2.17 1.72
N VAL A 46 0.17 3.49 1.56
CA VAL A 46 0.07 4.47 2.65
C VAL A 46 -1.40 4.83 2.85
N GLY A 47 -1.82 5.07 4.10
CA GLY A 47 -3.21 5.36 4.45
C GLY A 47 -4.10 4.10 4.45
N LEU A 48 -5.36 4.24 4.00
CA LEU A 48 -6.33 3.13 3.92
C LEU A 48 -6.15 2.34 2.62
N ARG A 49 -6.13 1.01 2.71
CA ARG A 49 -5.97 0.11 1.56
C ARG A 49 -7.27 -0.02 0.76
N PRO A 50 -7.23 0.01 -0.58
CA PRO A 50 -8.41 -0.26 -1.38
C PRO A 50 -8.69 -1.77 -1.39
N GLU A 51 -9.94 -2.14 -1.17
CA GLU A 51 -10.45 -3.50 -1.34
C GLU A 51 -11.02 -3.70 -2.75
N TYR A 52 -11.71 -2.67 -3.28
CA TYR A 52 -12.22 -2.65 -4.63
C TYR A 52 -12.30 -1.21 -5.18
N PRO A 53 -11.84 -0.95 -6.42
CA PRO A 53 -10.99 -1.84 -7.21
C PRO A 53 -9.67 -2.13 -6.48
N PRO A 54 -9.08 -3.33 -6.65
CA PRO A 54 -7.83 -3.67 -5.99
C PRO A 54 -6.67 -2.77 -6.45
N VAL A 55 -5.60 -2.76 -5.67
CA VAL A 55 -4.31 -2.15 -6.02
C VAL A 55 -3.84 -2.71 -7.36
N GLY A 56 -3.65 -1.84 -8.36
CA GLY A 56 -3.12 -2.24 -9.66
C GLY A 56 -1.68 -2.76 -9.55
N GLN A 57 -1.25 -3.58 -10.50
CA GLN A 57 0.14 -4.02 -10.54
C GLN A 57 1.06 -2.88 -11.00
N LEU A 58 2.27 -2.82 -10.44
CA LEU A 58 3.29 -1.86 -10.85
C LEU A 58 4.04 -2.42 -12.07
N TRP A 59 3.91 -1.75 -13.22
CA TRP A 59 4.56 -2.15 -14.47
C TRP A 59 5.23 -0.95 -15.15
N GLY A 60 6.50 -1.10 -15.54
CA GLY A 60 7.26 -0.11 -16.31
C GLY A 60 7.19 1.29 -15.70
N TYR A 61 6.31 2.13 -16.26
CA TYR A 61 6.16 3.53 -15.92
C TYR A 61 5.09 3.83 -14.85
N GLY A 62 4.38 2.85 -14.27
CA GLY A 62 3.44 3.14 -13.18
C GLY A 62 2.51 2.00 -12.80
N TYR A 63 1.54 2.31 -11.95
CA TYR A 63 0.48 1.37 -11.58
C TYR A 63 -0.58 1.27 -12.67
N GLU A 64 -1.03 0.05 -12.94
CA GLU A 64 -2.11 -0.23 -13.88
C GLU A 64 -3.45 0.39 -13.46
N PHE A 65 -4.25 0.79 -14.44
CA PHE A 65 -5.67 1.14 -14.25
C PHE A 65 -6.53 -0.12 -14.31
N VAL A 66 -7.01 -0.55 -13.14
CA VAL A 66 -7.87 -1.74 -13.01
C VAL A 66 -9.27 -1.44 -13.56
N GLN A 67 -9.80 -2.32 -14.41
CA GLN A 67 -11.15 -2.15 -14.94
C GLN A 67 -12.21 -2.48 -13.87
N VAL A 68 -13.15 -1.58 -13.64
CA VAL A 68 -14.33 -1.83 -12.79
C VAL A 68 -15.47 -2.47 -13.57
N ASP A 69 -16.46 -2.99 -12.86
CA ASP A 69 -17.60 -3.73 -13.40
C ASP A 69 -18.68 -2.86 -14.07
N SER A 70 -18.73 -1.56 -13.76
CA SER A 70 -19.83 -0.69 -14.14
C SER A 70 -19.41 0.78 -14.22
N LEU A 71 -20.27 1.62 -14.82
CA LEU A 71 -20.09 3.08 -14.83
C LEU A 71 -20.44 3.72 -13.46
N GLN A 72 -21.00 2.97 -12.52
CA GLN A 72 -21.34 3.41 -11.17
C GLN A 72 -20.74 2.42 -10.16
N PRO A 73 -19.41 2.29 -10.13
CA PRO A 73 -18.76 1.25 -9.34
C PRO A 73 -19.01 1.48 -7.84
N THR A 74 -19.01 0.39 -7.08
CA THR A 74 -18.97 0.46 -5.61
C THR A 74 -17.52 0.39 -5.17
N LEU A 75 -16.94 1.53 -4.80
CA LEU A 75 -15.59 1.57 -4.24
C LEU A 75 -15.62 1.05 -2.81
N ARG A 76 -14.60 0.28 -2.42
CA ARG A 76 -14.44 -0.32 -1.10
C ARG A 76 -13.01 -0.17 -0.62
N TRP A 77 -12.85 0.03 0.68
CA TRP A 77 -11.55 0.19 1.31
C TRP A 77 -11.55 -0.43 2.70
N GLU A 78 -10.35 -0.65 3.22
CA GLU A 78 -10.11 -1.15 4.56
C GLU A 78 -10.72 -0.18 5.58
N ALA A 79 -11.52 -0.73 6.51
CA ALA A 79 -12.10 0.05 7.59
C ALA A 79 -11.02 0.56 8.57
N PHE A 80 -11.31 1.69 9.19
CA PHE A 80 -10.50 2.29 10.25
C PHE A 80 -11.28 2.27 11.57
N PRO A 81 -10.64 2.00 12.73
CA PRO A 81 -9.24 1.64 12.90
C PRO A 81 -8.93 0.20 12.48
N ARG A 82 -7.71 -0.05 12.02
CA ARG A 82 -7.22 -1.39 11.65
C ARG A 82 -6.64 -2.07 12.89
N LYS A 83 -6.46 -3.40 12.83
CA LYS A 83 -5.87 -4.16 13.95
C LYS A 83 -4.51 -3.61 14.37
N GLN A 84 -3.67 -3.25 13.40
CA GLN A 84 -2.37 -2.63 13.65
C GLN A 84 -2.47 -1.22 14.24
N ASP A 85 -3.48 -0.43 13.88
CA ASP A 85 -3.67 0.90 14.48
C ASP A 85 -4.05 0.75 15.95
N VAL A 86 -5.01 -0.13 16.25
CA VAL A 86 -5.43 -0.43 17.64
C VAL A 86 -4.28 -1.04 18.45
N ALA A 87 -3.37 -1.80 17.83
CA ALA A 87 -2.21 -2.36 18.52
C ALA A 87 -1.18 -1.28 18.92
N VAL A 88 -1.09 -0.17 18.17
CA VAL A 88 -0.24 0.97 18.52
C VAL A 88 -0.82 1.75 19.69
N ASP A 89 -2.14 1.98 19.70
CA ASP A 89 -2.81 2.72 20.78
C ASP A 89 -4.22 2.17 21.06
N LYS A 90 -4.27 1.14 21.89
CA LYS A 90 -5.52 0.42 22.20
C LYS A 90 -6.48 1.27 23.02
N GLU A 91 -5.96 2.10 23.92
CA GLU A 91 -6.78 2.91 24.83
C GLU A 91 -7.55 3.97 24.06
N ILE A 92 -6.87 4.63 23.13
CA ILE A 92 -7.48 5.69 22.31
C ILE A 92 -8.32 5.09 21.17
N LEU A 93 -7.77 4.16 20.39
CA LEU A 93 -8.41 3.71 19.15
C LEU A 93 -9.41 2.57 19.36
N GLY A 94 -9.28 1.79 20.44
CA GLY A 94 -10.18 0.67 20.73
C GLY A 94 -11.62 1.09 21.05
N ASN A 95 -11.82 2.36 21.44
CA ASN A 95 -13.11 2.91 21.84
C ASN A 95 -13.67 3.93 20.83
N LEU A 96 -13.11 4.01 19.61
CA LEU A 96 -13.63 4.92 18.59
C LEU A 96 -15.05 4.52 18.18
N THR A 97 -16.02 5.36 18.54
CA THR A 97 -17.44 5.11 18.25
C THR A 97 -17.89 5.66 16.91
N THR A 98 -17.22 6.69 16.40
CA THR A 98 -17.62 7.38 15.17
C THR A 98 -16.44 7.54 14.24
N VAL A 99 -16.45 6.78 13.15
CA VAL A 99 -15.53 6.91 12.04
C VAL A 99 -16.34 7.19 10.78
N THR A 100 -15.92 8.20 10.03
CA THR A 100 -16.49 8.52 8.71
C THR A 100 -15.37 8.66 7.69
N TYR A 101 -15.70 8.75 6.40
CA TYR A 101 -14.69 8.77 5.34
C TYR A 101 -14.89 9.95 4.38
N ASP A 102 -13.78 10.50 3.90
CA ASP A 102 -13.75 11.41 2.76
C ASP A 102 -13.25 10.63 1.53
N LEU A 103 -13.97 10.72 0.41
CA LEU A 103 -13.65 10.09 -0.88
C LEU A 103 -13.50 11.18 -1.95
N GLN A 104 -12.48 11.04 -2.79
CA GLN A 104 -12.26 11.92 -3.94
C GLN A 104 -11.88 11.10 -5.18
N ILE A 105 -12.35 11.55 -6.35
CA ILE A 105 -12.03 10.96 -7.67
C ILE A 105 -11.70 12.08 -8.65
N TRP A 106 -10.66 11.86 -9.44
CA TRP A 106 -10.20 12.75 -10.49
C TRP A 106 -10.14 12.03 -11.81
N LEU A 107 -10.38 12.76 -12.89
CA LEU A 107 -10.04 12.31 -14.24
C LEU A 107 -8.52 12.10 -14.34
N ALA A 108 -8.09 11.07 -15.06
CA ALA A 108 -6.68 10.93 -15.38
C ALA A 108 -6.27 11.93 -16.48
N GLY A 109 -5.27 12.76 -16.19
CA GLY A 109 -4.50 13.46 -17.22
C GLY A 109 -3.28 12.64 -17.66
N ASP A 110 -2.44 13.22 -18.50
CA ASP A 110 -1.27 12.54 -19.10
C ASP A 110 -0.33 11.94 -18.04
N ILE A 111 -0.01 12.73 -17.01
CA ILE A 111 0.95 12.33 -15.96
C ILE A 111 0.34 12.46 -14.55
N PHE A 112 -0.62 13.36 -14.37
CA PHE A 112 -1.24 13.68 -13.10
C PHE A 112 -2.75 13.56 -13.15
N PRO A 113 -3.43 13.39 -12.00
CA PRO A 113 -4.85 13.63 -11.92
C PRO A 113 -5.18 15.05 -12.40
N ALA A 114 -6.18 15.17 -13.26
CA ALA A 114 -6.62 16.43 -13.85
C ALA A 114 -7.76 17.02 -13.00
N GLU A 115 -8.96 17.13 -13.58
CA GLU A 115 -10.13 17.66 -12.91
C GLU A 115 -10.67 16.69 -11.84
N ARG A 116 -11.05 17.20 -10.67
CA ARG A 116 -11.77 16.44 -9.65
C ARG A 116 -13.25 16.34 -10.01
N ILE A 117 -13.65 15.17 -10.50
CA ILE A 117 -15.01 14.89 -10.98
C ILE A 117 -15.97 14.40 -9.90
N TYR A 118 -15.44 13.93 -8.75
CA TYR A 118 -16.27 13.41 -7.66
C TYR A 118 -15.64 13.69 -6.30
N ALA A 119 -16.45 14.10 -5.33
CA ALA A 119 -16.04 14.22 -3.94
C ALA A 119 -17.23 13.97 -3.01
N LYS A 120 -17.02 13.16 -1.98
CA LYS A 120 -17.96 12.96 -0.88
C LYS A 120 -17.22 13.02 0.45
N ARG A 121 -17.90 13.54 1.47
CA ARG A 121 -17.37 13.69 2.83
C ARG A 121 -18.34 13.08 3.82
N GLY A 122 -17.81 12.62 4.94
CA GLY A 122 -18.65 12.08 6.03
C GLY A 122 -19.36 10.78 5.67
N LEU A 123 -18.79 9.98 4.76
CA LEU A 123 -19.35 8.67 4.41
C LEU A 123 -19.34 7.75 5.65
N PRO A 124 -20.46 7.11 6.01
CA PRO A 124 -20.56 6.37 7.28
C PRO A 124 -19.97 4.95 7.21
N ALA A 125 -19.70 4.44 6.01
CA ALA A 125 -19.24 3.08 5.78
C ALA A 125 -17.96 3.06 4.95
N ALA A 126 -17.17 1.98 5.09
CA ALA A 126 -15.95 1.75 4.32
C ALA A 126 -16.22 1.27 2.87
N LEU A 127 -17.32 1.73 2.30
CA LEU A 127 -17.73 1.49 0.93
C LEU A 127 -18.60 2.64 0.46
N HIS A 128 -18.59 2.89 -0.86
CA HIS A 128 -19.45 3.90 -1.46
C HIS A 128 -19.71 3.59 -2.93
N ARG A 129 -20.99 3.57 -3.32
CA ARG A 129 -21.41 3.46 -4.72
C ARG A 129 -21.44 4.85 -5.36
N ILE A 130 -20.75 5.03 -6.47
CA ILE A 130 -20.79 6.29 -7.21
C ILE A 130 -22.23 6.57 -7.65
N GLU A 131 -22.74 7.75 -7.30
CA GLU A 131 -24.15 8.12 -7.47
C GLU A 131 -24.51 8.46 -8.92
N GLN A 132 -23.53 8.97 -9.68
CA GLN A 132 -23.71 9.37 -11.07
C GLN A 132 -22.84 8.50 -11.98
N PRO A 133 -23.34 8.07 -13.16
CA PRO A 133 -22.54 7.34 -14.12
C PRO A 133 -21.28 8.13 -14.52
N LEU A 134 -20.14 7.48 -14.41
CA LEU A 134 -18.87 7.97 -14.93
C LEU A 134 -18.81 7.82 -16.46
N THR A 135 -17.90 8.56 -17.09
CA THR A 135 -17.66 8.46 -18.53
C THR A 135 -17.15 7.05 -18.88
N PRO A 136 -17.69 6.37 -19.90
CA PRO A 136 -17.22 5.06 -20.36
C PRO A 136 -15.77 5.08 -20.83
N ALA A 137 -15.10 3.92 -20.76
CA ALA A 137 -13.72 3.73 -21.24
C ALA A 137 -12.73 4.81 -20.78
N THR A 138 -12.92 5.35 -19.58
CA THR A 138 -12.18 6.50 -19.05
C THR A 138 -11.37 6.10 -17.83
N MET A 139 -10.18 6.66 -17.71
CA MET A 139 -9.24 6.40 -16.62
C MET A 139 -9.41 7.43 -15.49
N TYR A 140 -9.34 6.97 -14.25
CA TYR A 140 -9.57 7.77 -13.05
C TYR A 140 -8.54 7.48 -11.95
N TYR A 141 -8.23 8.52 -11.18
CA TYR A 141 -7.52 8.43 -9.91
C TYR A 141 -8.52 8.55 -8.77
N TRP A 142 -8.30 7.85 -7.66
CA TRP A 142 -9.13 7.98 -6.46
C TRP A 142 -8.34 7.79 -5.18
N THR A 143 -8.82 8.41 -4.11
CA THR A 143 -8.27 8.26 -2.77
C THR A 143 -9.35 8.41 -1.71
N VAL A 144 -9.07 7.84 -0.54
CA VAL A 144 -9.94 7.86 0.62
C VAL A 144 -9.12 8.08 1.89
N ARG A 145 -9.71 8.73 2.89
CA ARG A 145 -9.16 8.82 4.25
C ARG A 145 -10.28 8.70 5.27
N ALA A 146 -9.93 8.27 6.48
CA ALA A 146 -10.84 8.29 7.61
C ALA A 146 -10.83 9.64 8.32
N ARG A 147 -11.96 9.99 8.91
CA ARG A 147 -12.17 11.09 9.86
C ARG A 147 -12.73 10.49 11.13
N PHE A 148 -12.21 10.93 12.27
CA PHE A 148 -12.62 10.45 13.57
C PHE A 148 -12.31 11.53 14.61
N GLN A 149 -12.66 11.27 15.87
CA GLN A 149 -12.36 12.19 16.97
C GLN A 149 -11.60 11.45 18.08
N ILE A 150 -10.62 12.14 18.67
CA ILE A 150 -9.96 11.71 19.90
C ILE A 150 -10.16 12.84 20.91
N ASN A 151 -10.80 12.56 22.05
CA ASN A 151 -11.10 13.58 23.07
C ASN A 151 -11.82 14.81 22.49
N ALA A 152 -12.81 14.58 21.62
CA ALA A 152 -13.54 15.60 20.85
C ALA A 152 -12.71 16.41 19.84
N GLU A 153 -11.40 16.16 19.70
CA GLU A 153 -10.59 16.78 18.67
C GLU A 153 -10.72 16.02 17.34
N PRO A 154 -11.01 16.71 16.23
CA PRO A 154 -11.08 16.08 14.92
C PRO A 154 -9.69 15.62 14.45
N ARG A 155 -9.60 14.37 14.02
CA ARG A 155 -8.42 13.75 13.43
C ARG A 155 -8.75 13.13 12.08
N VAL A 156 -7.73 12.99 11.24
CA VAL A 156 -7.84 12.33 9.94
C VAL A 156 -6.63 11.42 9.73
N THR A 157 -6.83 10.33 9.00
CA THR A 157 -5.70 9.57 8.46
C THR A 157 -5.09 10.31 7.27
N GLU A 158 -3.90 9.88 6.87
CA GLU A 158 -3.38 10.20 5.54
C GLU A 158 -4.35 9.73 4.45
N TRP A 159 -4.26 10.38 3.29
CA TRP A 159 -4.94 9.93 2.08
C TRP A 159 -4.35 8.60 1.61
N GLY A 160 -5.22 7.66 1.23
CA GLY A 160 -4.83 6.38 0.64
C GLY A 160 -4.07 6.58 -0.67
N MET A 161 -2.87 6.00 -0.78
CA MET A 161 -2.04 6.06 -1.97
C MET A 161 -1.05 4.90 -2.03
N TYR A 162 -0.55 4.58 -3.22
CA TYR A 162 0.56 3.65 -3.37
C TYR A 162 1.80 4.17 -2.62
N GLU A 163 2.50 3.30 -1.90
CA GLU A 163 3.71 3.68 -1.13
C GLU A 163 4.91 3.89 -2.05
N LYS A 164 5.11 2.97 -3.01
CA LYS A 164 6.28 3.02 -3.88
C LYS A 164 6.11 4.06 -4.97
N MET A 165 6.91 5.10 -4.87
CA MET A 165 7.12 6.13 -5.88
C MET A 165 8.24 5.72 -6.83
N LEU A 166 8.04 5.87 -8.14
CA LEU A 166 9.09 5.71 -9.14
C LEU A 166 10.02 6.94 -9.13
N PRO A 167 11.30 6.83 -9.55
CA PRO A 167 12.25 7.95 -9.51
C PRO A 167 11.77 9.22 -10.21
N TRP A 168 11.08 9.06 -11.36
CA TRP A 168 10.53 10.20 -12.09
C TRP A 168 9.35 10.86 -11.34
N GLN A 169 8.56 10.10 -10.59
CA GLN A 169 7.48 10.65 -9.75
C GLN A 169 8.04 11.44 -8.57
N GLU A 170 9.16 11.00 -7.99
CA GLU A 170 9.83 11.73 -6.92
C GLU A 170 10.46 13.03 -7.45
N ALA A 171 11.05 13.01 -8.64
CA ALA A 171 11.53 14.22 -9.31
C ALA A 171 10.39 15.23 -9.52
N LEU A 172 9.24 14.76 -9.99
CA LEU A 172 8.05 15.58 -10.16
C LEU A 172 7.51 16.12 -8.81
N ARG A 173 7.45 15.29 -7.76
CA ARG A 173 7.05 15.75 -6.42
C ARG A 173 7.95 16.86 -5.90
N ARG A 174 9.27 16.74 -6.11
CA ARG A 174 10.22 17.81 -5.73
C ARG A 174 10.02 19.09 -6.54
N GLN A 175 9.65 18.97 -7.81
CA GLN A 175 9.46 20.11 -8.70
C GLN A 175 8.13 20.83 -8.47
N PHE A 176 7.03 20.08 -8.26
CA PHE A 176 5.67 20.63 -8.20
C PHE A 176 5.10 20.69 -6.78
N GLY A 177 5.79 20.13 -5.77
CA GLY A 177 5.35 20.13 -4.38
C GLY A 177 3.95 19.55 -4.18
N ASP A 178 3.25 20.05 -3.16
CA ASP A 178 1.87 19.65 -2.84
C ASP A 178 0.81 20.29 -3.77
N MET A 179 1.21 21.00 -4.83
CA MET A 179 0.27 21.75 -5.69
C MET A 179 -0.52 20.86 -6.65
N LEU A 180 -0.06 19.63 -6.92
CA LEU A 180 -0.74 18.71 -7.81
C LEU A 180 -1.41 17.58 -7.02
N PRO A 181 -2.63 17.15 -7.39
CA PRO A 181 -3.19 15.93 -6.83
C PRO A 181 -2.20 14.78 -7.05
N ASN A 182 -2.01 13.97 -6.02
CA ASN A 182 -0.89 13.04 -5.95
C ASN A 182 -1.01 11.94 -7.03
N PRO A 183 -0.01 11.75 -7.92
CA PRO A 183 -0.06 10.72 -8.97
C PRO A 183 0.00 9.28 -8.43
N LEU A 184 0.21 9.11 -7.12
CA LEU A 184 0.17 7.84 -6.40
C LEU A 184 -1.22 7.48 -5.85
N TYR A 185 -2.24 8.28 -6.11
CA TYR A 185 -3.61 7.82 -5.84
C TYR A 185 -3.93 6.53 -6.60
N PHE A 186 -4.87 5.76 -6.05
CA PHE A 186 -5.31 4.50 -6.62
C PHE A 186 -5.95 4.73 -7.98
N ARG A 187 -5.93 3.71 -8.84
CA ARG A 187 -6.25 3.86 -10.26
C ARG A 187 -7.32 2.87 -10.69
N PHE A 188 -8.29 3.34 -11.47
CA PHE A 188 -9.25 2.47 -12.12
C PHE A 188 -9.72 3.02 -13.46
N LYS A 189 -10.26 2.17 -14.31
CA LYS A 189 -10.91 2.56 -15.57
C LYS A 189 -12.31 1.98 -15.66
N THR A 190 -13.23 2.75 -16.24
CA THR A 190 -14.60 2.31 -16.50
C THR A 190 -14.68 1.38 -17.71
N PRO A 191 -15.67 0.48 -17.77
CA PRO A 191 -15.89 -0.35 -18.95
C PRO A 191 -16.34 0.51 -20.16
N PRO A 192 -16.23 -0.01 -21.39
CA PRO A 192 -16.95 0.56 -22.54
C PRO A 192 -18.48 0.48 -22.33
N ARG A 193 -19.24 1.17 -23.19
CA ARG A 193 -20.72 1.06 -23.19
C ARG A 193 -21.20 -0.29 -23.68
#